data_AF-A0A2G9S9Y7-F1
#
_entry.id   AF-A0A2G9S9Y7-F1
#
_cell.length_a   1.000
_cell.length_b   1.000
_cell.length_c   1.000
_cell.angle_alpha   90.00
_cell.angle_beta   90.00
_cell.angle_gamma   90.00
#
_symmetry.space_group_name_H-M   'P 1'
#
loop_
_entity.id
_entity.type
_entity.pdbx_description
1 polymer ?
#
loop_
_entity_poly.entity_id
_entity_poly.type
_entity_poly.pdbx_seq_one_letter_code
_entity_poly.pdbx_strand_id
1 'polypeptide(L)'
;MYFDGFHRSFSDADDLDTIHESDCIFAFETPEIFPSEGILGQRGICVNNNQNYVRNGIDHSRSPHYSSGSARLPVNRLGITDRIVILVCNRAYSGQHGKRFGQPFVLHLEKNVTWDVLQKEILEKMQYSLRPSVCVQVCPFSLRVVTAVGITYLLPQEEKPLCHPTVERALKSCGLGGAAHVKLVVEWDRETKE
;
A
#
# COMPACT_ATOMS: atom_id res chain seq x y z
N MET A 1 -22.90 -4.56 -5.55
CA MET A 1 -21.49 -4.74 -5.99
C MET A 1 -20.97 -3.36 -6.36
N TYR A 2 -20.19 -2.72 -5.49
CA TYR A 2 -19.68 -1.36 -5.74
C TYR A 2 -18.45 -1.48 -6.67
N PHE A 3 -18.53 -0.88 -7.85
CA PHE A 3 -17.69 -1.25 -9.01
C PHE A 3 -16.34 -0.52 -9.10
N ASP A 4 -16.04 0.42 -8.20
CA ASP A 4 -15.02 1.44 -8.41
C ASP A 4 -13.77 1.34 -7.49
N GLY A 5 -13.76 0.45 -6.49
CA GLY A 5 -12.58 0.17 -5.68
C GLY A 5 -12.87 -0.20 -4.22
N PHE A 6 -12.12 0.40 -3.29
CA PHE A 6 -12.29 0.20 -1.84
C PHE A 6 -13.46 1.03 -1.31
N HIS A 7 -14.42 0.36 -0.68
CA HIS A 7 -15.64 1.02 -0.20
C HIS A 7 -15.58 1.37 1.28
N ARG A 8 -15.40 0.37 2.15
CA ARG A 8 -15.41 0.51 3.60
C ARG A 8 -14.22 -0.19 4.22
N SER A 9 -13.78 0.30 5.37
CA SER A 9 -12.85 -0.39 6.26
C SER A 9 -13.61 -0.76 7.53
N PHE A 10 -13.31 -1.92 8.09
CA PHE A 10 -13.98 -2.47 9.27
C PHE A 10 -12.98 -2.54 10.43
N SER A 11 -13.50 -2.44 11.65
CA SER A 11 -12.76 -2.57 12.90
C SER A 11 -13.34 -3.70 13.75
N ASP A 12 -12.57 -4.19 14.72
CA ASP A 12 -13.01 -5.25 15.65
C ASP A 12 -14.21 -4.84 16.51
N ALA A 13 -14.53 -3.54 16.57
CA ALA A 13 -15.67 -3.00 17.30
C ALA A 13 -16.94 -2.85 16.43
N ASP A 14 -16.82 -3.01 15.10
CA ASP A 14 -17.98 -2.97 14.20
C ASP A 14 -18.79 -4.27 14.29
N ASP A 15 -20.12 -4.13 14.23
CA ASP A 15 -21.01 -5.28 14.19
C ASP A 15 -20.90 -6.02 12.83
N LEU A 16 -20.82 -7.34 12.89
CA LEU A 16 -20.77 -8.22 11.73
C LEU A 16 -22.05 -8.11 10.88
N ASP A 17 -23.19 -7.74 11.48
CA ASP A 17 -24.45 -7.52 10.76
C ASP A 17 -24.36 -6.36 9.75
N THR A 18 -23.33 -5.51 9.85
CA THR A 18 -23.07 -4.43 8.88
C THR A 18 -22.35 -4.90 7.61
N ILE A 19 -21.96 -6.18 7.54
CA ILE A 19 -21.27 -6.80 6.42
C ILE A 19 -22.29 -7.59 5.61
N HIS A 20 -22.41 -7.28 4.32
CA HIS A 20 -23.35 -7.99 3.45
C HIS A 20 -22.70 -9.26 2.87
N GLU A 21 -23.47 -10.34 2.66
CA GLU A 21 -22.95 -11.60 2.10
C GLU A 21 -22.32 -11.43 0.70
N SER A 22 -22.72 -10.39 -0.03
CA SER A 22 -22.17 -10.05 -1.33
C SER A 22 -20.88 -9.23 -1.28
N ASP A 23 -20.42 -8.85 -0.10
CA ASP A 23 -19.24 -8.02 0.06
C ASP A 23 -17.97 -8.81 -0.21
N CYS A 24 -17.07 -8.21 -0.99
CA CYS A 24 -15.75 -8.77 -1.24
C CYS A 24 -14.78 -8.21 -0.19
N ILE A 25 -14.55 -8.98 0.87
CA ILE A 25 -13.72 -8.58 2.01
C ILE A 25 -12.28 -9.03 1.78
N PHE A 26 -11.34 -8.13 2.11
CA PHE A 26 -9.91 -8.40 2.06
C PHE A 26 -9.27 -8.00 3.38
N ALA A 27 -8.35 -8.81 3.86
CA ALA A 27 -7.52 -8.53 5.01
C ALA A 27 -6.06 -8.50 4.57
N PHE A 28 -5.27 -7.61 5.18
CA PHE A 28 -3.85 -7.48 4.88
C PHE A 28 -3.07 -7.36 6.19
N GLU A 29 -1.89 -7.95 6.21
CA GLU A 29 -0.98 -7.82 7.34
C GLU A 29 -0.16 -6.54 7.18
N THR A 30 -0.32 -5.60 8.11
CA THR A 30 0.55 -4.43 8.22
C THR A 30 1.86 -4.81 8.91
N PRO A 31 3.04 -4.41 8.39
CA PRO A 31 4.31 -4.69 9.01
C PRO A 31 4.36 -4.18 10.45
N GLU A 32 5.12 -4.86 11.30
CA GLU A 32 5.32 -4.52 12.73
C GLU A 32 5.87 -3.10 12.97
N ILE A 33 6.32 -2.42 11.92
CA ILE A 33 6.75 -1.01 11.94
C ILE A 33 5.59 -0.07 12.29
N PHE A 34 4.34 -0.52 12.15
CA PHE A 34 3.14 0.16 12.65
C PHE A 34 2.62 -0.63 13.87
N PRO A 35 3.10 -0.35 15.10
CA PRO A 35 2.65 -1.09 16.26
C PRO A 35 1.16 -0.85 16.43
N SER A 36 0.36 -1.90 16.30
CA SER A 36 -0.99 -1.90 16.87
C SER A 36 -0.84 -1.83 18.39
N GLU A 37 -1.58 -0.95 19.07
CA GLU A 37 -1.57 -0.85 20.56
C GLU A 37 -2.14 -2.10 21.27
N GLY A 38 -2.40 -3.20 20.55
CA GLY A 38 -3.02 -4.43 21.03
C GLY A 38 -2.06 -5.57 21.41
N ILE A 39 -2.60 -6.53 22.15
CA ILE A 39 -1.91 -7.65 22.84
C ILE A 39 -1.14 -8.61 21.90
N LEU A 40 -1.34 -8.51 20.58
CA LEU A 40 -0.74 -9.40 19.57
C LEU A 40 0.72 -9.08 19.21
N GLY A 41 1.27 -7.93 19.61
CA GLY A 41 2.65 -7.52 19.25
C GLY A 41 3.79 -8.35 19.86
N GLN A 42 3.50 -9.44 20.59
CA GLN A 42 4.51 -10.23 21.30
C GLN A 42 4.74 -11.64 20.74
N ARG A 43 4.05 -12.06 19.67
CA ARG A 43 4.24 -13.42 19.13
C ARG A 43 4.74 -13.41 17.68
N GLY A 44 6.07 -13.46 17.57
CA GLY A 44 6.79 -14.36 16.67
C GLY A 44 6.82 -14.00 15.19
N ILE A 45 8.04 -13.78 14.68
CA ILE A 45 8.48 -13.77 13.27
C ILE A 45 7.40 -14.25 12.28
N CYS A 46 6.59 -13.31 11.79
CA CYS A 46 5.71 -13.53 10.65
C CYS A 46 6.50 -13.32 9.35
N VAL A 47 6.51 -14.32 8.48
CA VAL A 47 7.08 -14.18 7.12
C VAL A 47 6.08 -13.38 6.28
N ASN A 48 6.19 -12.05 6.32
CA ASN A 48 5.23 -11.15 5.69
C ASN A 48 5.45 -11.05 4.17
N ASN A 49 4.58 -11.70 3.38
CA ASN A 49 4.60 -11.62 1.90
C ASN A 49 4.19 -10.23 1.36
N ASN A 50 3.72 -9.30 2.20
CA ASN A 50 3.41 -7.91 1.85
C ASN A 50 4.63 -6.98 1.95
N GLN A 51 5.82 -7.50 2.23
CA GLN A 51 7.04 -6.71 2.08
C GLN A 51 7.23 -6.37 0.59
N ASN A 52 7.48 -5.09 0.32
CA ASN A 52 8.00 -4.70 -0.99
C ASN A 52 9.39 -5.29 -1.09
N TYR A 53 9.78 -5.75 -2.28
CA TYR A 53 11.10 -6.30 -2.53
C TYR A 53 12.13 -5.16 -2.57
N VAL A 54 12.12 -4.27 -1.58
CA VAL A 54 13.14 -3.25 -1.39
C VAL A 54 14.37 -4.00 -0.94
N ARG A 55 15.19 -4.37 -1.92
CA ARG A 55 16.59 -4.70 -1.70
C ARG A 55 17.21 -3.46 -1.07
N ASN A 56 17.23 -3.39 0.26
CA ASN A 56 18.05 -2.43 0.98
C ASN A 56 19.47 -2.66 0.48
N GLY A 57 19.95 -1.77 -0.39
CA GLY A 57 21.30 -1.80 -0.91
C GLY A 57 22.26 -1.46 0.20
N ILE A 58 22.68 -2.47 0.96
CA ILE A 58 23.90 -2.42 1.75
C ILE A 58 24.67 -3.69 1.39
N ASP A 59 25.54 -3.57 0.40
CA ASP A 59 26.52 -4.60 0.09
C ASP A 59 27.47 -4.81 1.27
N HIS A 60 27.69 -6.09 1.55
CA HIS A 60 28.88 -6.69 2.14
C HIS A 60 29.46 -6.09 3.44
N SER A 61 29.27 -6.79 4.57
CA SER A 61 30.40 -7.46 5.25
C SER A 61 29.98 -8.27 6.49
N ARG A 62 30.34 -9.56 6.43
CA ARG A 62 30.88 -10.41 7.52
C ARG A 62 30.07 -10.61 8.81
N SER A 63 29.63 -11.87 8.97
CA SER A 63 29.32 -12.64 10.20
C SER A 63 29.66 -11.99 11.56
N PRO A 64 28.75 -12.00 12.56
CA PRO A 64 29.12 -11.61 13.91
C PRO A 64 29.63 -12.81 14.72
N HIS A 65 30.85 -12.66 15.22
CA HIS A 65 31.35 -13.38 16.39
C HIS A 65 30.67 -12.86 17.66
N TYR A 66 30.48 -13.78 18.61
CA TYR A 66 30.03 -13.56 19.98
C TYR A 66 30.80 -12.43 20.68
N SER A 67 30.10 -11.55 21.41
CA SER A 67 30.56 -10.99 22.68
C SER A 67 29.45 -10.32 23.49
N SER A 68 29.48 -10.66 24.77
CA SER A 68 28.65 -10.32 25.92
C SER A 68 28.35 -8.83 26.15
N GLY A 69 27.12 -8.58 26.60
CA GLY A 69 26.80 -7.69 27.73
C GLY A 69 27.25 -6.23 27.64
N SER A 70 26.39 -5.37 27.10
CA SER A 70 26.38 -3.94 27.44
C SER A 70 24.94 -3.44 27.43
N ALA A 71 24.60 -2.63 28.44
CA ALA A 71 23.26 -2.11 28.69
C ALA A 71 22.65 -1.55 27.40
N ARG A 72 21.42 -1.98 27.09
CA ARG A 72 20.62 -1.45 25.98
C ARG A 72 20.35 0.03 26.27
N LEU A 73 21.24 0.90 25.82
CA LEU A 73 20.91 2.31 25.63
C LEU A 73 19.70 2.33 24.69
N PRO A 74 18.69 3.18 24.95
CA PRO A 74 17.61 3.37 23.98
C PRO A 74 18.28 3.88 22.72
N VAL A 75 18.37 3.01 21.70
CA VAL A 75 18.69 3.44 20.34
C VAL A 75 17.73 4.56 20.06
N ASN A 76 18.30 5.76 19.91
CA ASN A 76 17.61 6.98 19.62
C ASN A 76 16.63 6.68 18.48
N ARG A 77 15.32 6.74 18.73
CA ARG A 77 14.25 6.53 17.74
C ARG A 77 14.19 7.71 16.76
N LEU A 78 15.34 8.12 16.24
CA LEU A 78 15.49 9.20 15.29
C LEU A 78 15.38 8.58 13.89
N GLY A 79 14.13 8.41 13.47
CA GLY A 79 13.78 7.85 12.18
C GLY A 79 12.48 7.07 12.31
N ILE A 80 11.39 7.74 12.71
CA ILE A 80 10.06 7.27 12.28
C ILE A 80 10.18 7.30 10.76
N THR A 81 10.37 6.13 10.15
CA THR A 81 10.38 6.05 8.70
C THR A 81 9.06 6.64 8.24
N ASP A 82 9.09 7.70 7.42
CA ASP A 82 7.89 8.38 6.90
C ASP A 82 7.21 7.51 5.82
N ARG A 83 7.09 6.22 6.14
CA ARG A 83 6.52 5.17 5.31
C ARG A 83 5.03 5.10 5.61
N ILE A 84 4.26 4.98 4.55
CA ILE A 84 2.81 4.87 4.63
C ILE A 84 2.37 3.54 4.06
N VAL A 85 1.26 3.03 4.60
CA VAL A 85 0.57 1.87 4.05
C VAL A 85 -0.31 2.33 2.89
N ILE A 86 -0.19 1.68 1.74
CA ILE A 86 -0.99 1.97 0.56
C ILE A 86 -1.71 0.69 0.17
N LEU A 87 -3.04 0.70 0.27
CA LEU A 87 -3.91 -0.36 -0.24
C LEU A 87 -4.19 -0.07 -1.71
N VAL A 88 -3.81 -0.99 -2.59
CA VAL A 88 -3.89 -0.80 -4.04
C VAL A 88 -4.96 -1.72 -4.62
N CYS A 89 -5.86 -1.15 -5.42
CA CYS A 89 -6.90 -1.87 -6.13
C CYS A 89 -6.80 -1.58 -7.64
N ASN A 90 -6.81 -2.64 -8.44
CA ASN A 90 -6.74 -2.51 -9.90
C ASN A 90 -8.13 -2.42 -10.53
N ARG A 91 -8.26 -1.52 -11.50
CA ARG A 91 -9.48 -1.29 -12.27
C ARG A 91 -9.16 -1.24 -13.76
N ALA A 92 -9.78 -2.11 -14.54
CA ALA A 92 -9.69 -2.05 -15.99
C ALA A 92 -10.69 -1.04 -16.52
N TYR A 93 -10.33 -0.31 -17.57
CA TYR A 93 -11.13 0.76 -18.18
C TYR A 93 -11.29 1.99 -17.27
N SER A 94 -11.15 3.18 -17.84
CA SER A 94 -11.33 4.45 -17.13
C SER A 94 -12.81 4.88 -17.10
N GLY A 95 -13.15 5.88 -16.26
CA GLY A 95 -14.48 6.48 -16.26
C GLY A 95 -15.58 5.63 -15.62
N GLN A 96 -16.79 5.56 -16.18
CA GLN A 96 -17.95 4.87 -15.58
C GLN A 96 -18.00 3.36 -15.85
N HIS A 97 -17.30 2.87 -16.87
CA HIS A 97 -17.35 1.45 -17.27
C HIS A 97 -16.29 0.58 -16.59
N GLY A 98 -15.44 1.18 -15.76
CA GLY A 98 -14.31 0.46 -15.21
C GLY A 98 -14.71 -0.60 -14.18
N LYS A 99 -14.07 -1.76 -14.29
CA LYS A 99 -14.34 -2.96 -13.51
C LYS A 99 -13.09 -3.39 -12.77
N ARG A 100 -13.24 -3.74 -11.49
CA ARG A 100 -12.15 -4.30 -10.69
C ARG A 100 -11.65 -5.63 -11.26
N PHE A 101 -10.35 -5.84 -11.22
CA PHE A 101 -9.74 -7.14 -11.53
C PHE A 101 -8.56 -7.44 -10.60
N GLY A 102 -8.16 -8.71 -10.55
CA GLY A 102 -7.06 -9.16 -9.73
C GLY A 102 -7.34 -9.05 -8.23
N GLN A 103 -6.39 -9.53 -7.44
CA GLN A 103 -6.42 -9.31 -5.99
C GLN A 103 -5.87 -7.90 -5.70
N PRO A 104 -6.49 -7.15 -4.76
CA PRO A 104 -5.85 -5.96 -4.23
C PRO A 104 -4.56 -6.35 -3.50
N PHE A 105 -3.61 -5.43 -3.42
CA PHE A 105 -2.32 -5.66 -2.78
C PHE A 105 -1.88 -4.45 -1.96
N VAL A 106 -0.84 -4.61 -1.14
CA VAL A 106 -0.32 -3.55 -0.28
C VAL A 106 1.07 -3.13 -0.71
N LEU A 107 1.32 -1.83 -0.64
CA LEU A 107 2.64 -1.22 -0.71
C LEU A 107 2.95 -0.48 0.60
N HIS A 108 4.24 -0.32 0.86
CA HIS A 108 4.85 0.30 2.03
C HIS A 108 5.99 1.17 1.51
N LEU A 109 5.67 2.43 1.25
CA LEU A 109 6.55 3.35 0.55
C LEU A 109 6.77 4.59 1.40
N GLU A 110 7.95 5.18 1.28
CA GLU A 110 8.24 6.48 1.87
C GLU A 110 7.42 7.57 1.17
N LYS A 111 6.92 8.57 1.89
CA LYS A 111 6.09 9.63 1.29
C LYS A 111 6.83 10.44 0.23
N ASN A 112 8.16 10.50 0.31
CA ASN A 112 9.01 11.28 -0.57
C ASN A 112 9.43 10.54 -1.87
N VAL A 113 8.94 9.31 -2.10
CA VAL A 113 9.25 8.57 -3.34
C VAL A 113 8.80 9.34 -4.58
N THR A 114 9.53 9.17 -5.67
CA THR A 114 9.18 9.79 -6.94
C THR A 114 8.03 9.07 -7.64
N TRP A 115 7.43 9.72 -8.63
CA TRP A 115 6.43 9.08 -9.50
C TRP A 115 6.95 7.77 -10.12
N ASP A 116 8.17 7.79 -10.67
CA ASP A 116 8.77 6.62 -11.31
C ASP A 116 8.95 5.45 -10.34
N VAL A 117 9.33 5.74 -9.09
CA VAL A 117 9.47 4.71 -8.04
C VAL A 117 8.10 4.14 -7.69
N LEU A 118 7.08 4.99 -7.47
CA LEU A 118 5.71 4.52 -7.21
C LEU A 118 5.18 3.65 -8.35
N GLN A 119 5.37 4.08 -9.60
CA GLN A 119 4.95 3.34 -10.77
C GLN A 119 5.66 1.98 -10.88
N LYS A 120 6.98 1.96 -10.65
CA LYS A 120 7.78 0.74 -10.66
C LYS A 120 7.29 -0.28 -9.63
N GLU A 121 7.06 0.15 -8.39
CA GLU A 121 6.59 -0.74 -7.31
C GLU A 121 5.21 -1.36 -7.61
N ILE A 122 4.32 -0.58 -8.24
CA ILE A 122 3.02 -1.09 -8.72
C ILE A 122 3.21 -2.12 -9.83
N LEU A 123 4.06 -1.81 -10.83
CA LEU A 123 4.33 -2.72 -11.95
C LEU A 123 4.97 -4.03 -11.52
N GLU A 124 5.90 -4.00 -10.56
CA GLU A 124 6.54 -5.21 -10.02
C GLU A 124 5.51 -6.14 -9.35
N LYS A 125 4.56 -5.60 -8.58
CA LYS A 125 3.45 -6.39 -8.02
C LYS A 125 2.51 -6.94 -9.10
N MET A 126 2.48 -6.31 -10.27
CA MET A 126 1.57 -6.64 -11.38
C MET A 126 2.21 -7.44 -12.51
N GLN A 127 3.51 -7.76 -12.44
CA GLN A 127 4.26 -8.37 -13.54
C GLN A 127 3.64 -9.65 -14.12
N TYR A 128 2.97 -10.45 -13.29
CA TYR A 128 2.33 -11.71 -13.72
C TYR A 128 0.90 -11.52 -14.29
N SER A 129 0.33 -10.32 -14.12
CA SER A 129 -1.04 -9.97 -14.52
C SER A 129 -1.10 -9.07 -15.76
N LEU A 130 0.04 -8.58 -16.23
CA LEU A 130 0.20 -7.68 -17.36
C LEU A 130 0.79 -8.42 -18.57
N ARG A 131 0.51 -7.93 -19.78
CA ARG A 131 1.17 -8.42 -20.99
C ARG A 131 2.68 -8.16 -20.92
N PRO A 132 3.54 -9.10 -21.35
CA PRO A 132 5.00 -8.92 -21.32
C PRO A 132 5.51 -7.66 -22.03
N SER A 133 4.77 -7.15 -23.02
CA SER A 133 5.11 -5.94 -23.79
C SER A 133 4.82 -4.62 -23.09
N VAL A 134 4.05 -4.61 -21.99
CA VAL A 134 3.62 -3.40 -21.28
C VAL A 134 4.77 -2.71 -20.53
N CYS A 135 5.81 -3.46 -20.17
CA CYS A 135 6.95 -2.95 -19.39
C CYS A 135 7.81 -1.91 -20.14
N VAL A 136 7.41 -1.50 -21.35
CA VAL A 136 8.17 -0.61 -22.25
C VAL A 136 7.46 0.75 -22.48
N GLN A 137 6.19 0.91 -22.06
CA GLN A 137 5.40 2.13 -22.31
C GLN A 137 5.44 3.14 -21.15
N VAL A 138 5.51 4.43 -21.49
CA VAL A 138 5.46 5.55 -20.54
C VAL A 138 4.05 5.60 -19.92
N CYS A 139 3.96 5.29 -18.62
CA CYS A 139 2.78 5.42 -17.76
C CYS A 139 1.51 4.66 -18.24
N PRO A 140 1.46 3.33 -18.09
CA PRO A 140 0.38 2.49 -18.65
C PRO A 140 -0.93 2.52 -17.82
N PHE A 141 -1.04 3.44 -16.86
CA PHE A 141 -2.21 3.59 -15.99
C PHE A 141 -2.29 4.99 -15.38
N SER A 142 -3.48 5.36 -14.91
CA SER A 142 -3.69 6.53 -14.07
C SER A 142 -3.90 6.13 -12.61
N LEU A 143 -3.54 7.03 -11.69
CA LEU A 143 -3.60 6.81 -10.26
C LEU A 143 -4.62 7.76 -9.62
N ARG A 144 -5.50 7.22 -8.78
CA ARG A 144 -6.46 8.02 -8.01
C ARG A 144 -6.55 7.59 -6.55
N VAL A 145 -6.50 8.56 -5.66
CA VAL A 145 -6.69 8.39 -4.23
C VAL A 145 -8.18 8.46 -3.92
N VAL A 146 -8.66 7.49 -3.15
CA VAL A 146 -10.03 7.44 -2.63
C VAL A 146 -10.03 7.90 -1.18
N THR A 147 -10.89 8.86 -0.87
CA THR A 147 -11.11 9.40 0.48
C THR A 147 -12.58 9.32 0.85
N ALA A 148 -12.91 9.52 2.13
CA ALA A 148 -14.30 9.58 2.59
C ALA A 148 -15.13 10.69 1.90
N VAL A 149 -14.48 11.73 1.39
CA VAL A 149 -15.12 12.91 0.79
C VAL A 149 -15.03 12.95 -0.74
N GLY A 150 -14.46 11.91 -1.37
CA GLY A 150 -14.37 11.81 -2.82
C GLY A 150 -13.04 11.27 -3.33
N ILE A 151 -12.83 11.43 -4.65
CA ILE A 151 -11.71 10.87 -5.41
C ILE A 151 -10.84 12.00 -5.95
N THR A 152 -9.52 11.83 -5.96
CA THR A 152 -8.58 12.77 -6.59
C THR A 152 -7.53 12.01 -7.39
N TYR A 153 -7.27 12.42 -8.62
CA TYR A 153 -6.19 11.86 -9.43
C TYR A 153 -4.84 12.44 -9.00
N LEU A 154 -3.84 11.59 -8.89
CA LEU A 154 -2.44 12.00 -8.76
C LEU A 154 -1.87 12.20 -10.15
N LEU A 155 -1.18 13.31 -10.37
CA LEU A 155 -0.69 13.67 -11.70
C LEU A 155 0.75 13.18 -11.92
N PRO A 156 1.09 12.63 -13.10
CA PRO A 156 2.47 12.20 -13.40
C PRO A 156 3.53 13.31 -13.33
N GLN A 157 3.12 14.58 -13.32
CA GLN A 157 4.04 15.71 -13.21
C GLN A 157 4.45 16.00 -11.76
N GLU A 158 3.78 15.38 -10.78
CA GLU A 158 4.11 15.55 -9.36
C GLU A 158 5.40 14.80 -9.04
N GLU A 159 6.45 15.52 -8.64
CA GLU A 159 7.74 14.92 -8.28
C GLU A 159 7.58 13.91 -7.14
N LYS A 160 6.72 14.20 -6.16
CA LYS A 160 6.47 13.39 -4.96
C LYS A 160 4.97 13.18 -4.76
N PRO A 161 4.34 12.24 -5.49
CA PRO A 161 2.88 12.09 -5.51
C PRO A 161 2.29 11.71 -4.15
N LEU A 162 3.06 11.02 -3.30
CA LEU A 162 2.60 10.64 -1.95
C LEU A 162 2.68 11.78 -0.92
N CYS A 163 3.27 12.92 -1.28
CA CYS A 163 3.22 14.16 -0.50
C CYS A 163 1.97 15.01 -0.84
N HIS A 164 1.14 14.61 -1.80
CA HIS A 164 -0.02 15.37 -2.22
C HIS A 164 -1.02 15.59 -1.05
N PRO A 165 -1.64 16.77 -0.89
CA PRO A 165 -2.53 17.05 0.25
C PRO A 165 -3.71 16.08 0.42
N THR A 166 -4.20 15.48 -0.68
CA THR A 166 -5.24 14.44 -0.60
C THR A 166 -4.74 13.17 0.09
N VAL A 167 -3.48 12.80 -0.08
CA VAL A 167 -2.87 11.63 0.59
C VAL A 167 -2.83 11.85 2.10
N GLU A 168 -2.39 13.03 2.52
CA GLU A 168 -2.39 13.43 3.93
C GLU A 168 -3.79 13.41 4.55
N ARG A 169 -4.80 13.92 3.81
CA ARG A 169 -6.20 13.86 4.24
C ARG A 169 -6.71 12.43 4.35
N ALA A 170 -6.35 11.55 3.41
CA ALA A 170 -6.73 10.14 3.45
C ALA A 170 -6.20 9.45 4.72
N LEU A 171 -4.91 9.64 5.03
CA LEU A 171 -4.27 9.09 6.22
C LEU A 171 -4.95 9.56 7.51
N LYS A 172 -5.25 10.86 7.61
CA LYS A 172 -5.95 11.45 8.78
C LYS A 172 -7.41 11.02 8.93
N SER A 173 -8.02 10.53 7.84
CA SER A 173 -9.41 10.09 7.83
C SER A 173 -9.61 8.61 8.15
N CYS A 174 -8.54 7.87 8.44
CA CYS A 174 -8.63 6.46 8.79
C CYS A 174 -9.37 6.26 10.13
N GLY A 175 -10.33 5.33 10.13
CA GLY A 175 -11.03 4.90 11.34
C GLY A 175 -10.22 3.93 12.18
N LEU A 176 -10.84 3.37 13.23
CA LEU A 176 -10.19 2.51 14.24
C LEU A 176 -9.82 1.10 13.73
N GLY A 177 -10.05 0.79 12.46
CA GLY A 177 -9.90 -0.55 11.86
C GLY A 177 -8.48 -0.95 11.42
N GLY A 178 -7.44 -0.30 11.91
CA GLY A 178 -6.05 -0.64 11.61
C GLY A 178 -5.12 0.56 11.42
N ALA A 179 -3.91 0.30 10.89
CA ALA A 179 -2.94 1.36 10.62
C ALA A 179 -3.48 2.40 9.62
N ALA A 180 -3.06 3.66 9.79
CA ALA A 180 -3.38 4.72 8.84
C ALA A 180 -2.87 4.34 7.44
N HIS A 181 -3.75 4.41 6.44
CA HIS A 181 -3.49 3.92 5.09
C HIS A 181 -4.10 4.81 4.01
N VAL A 182 -3.59 4.67 2.80
CA VAL A 182 -4.14 5.31 1.59
C VAL A 182 -4.80 4.25 0.73
N LYS A 183 -6.02 4.51 0.26
CA LYS A 183 -6.69 3.69 -0.74
C LYS A 183 -6.36 4.24 -2.12
N LEU A 184 -5.53 3.53 -2.87
CA LEU A 184 -5.11 3.88 -4.23
C LEU A 184 -5.80 2.97 -5.23
N VAL A 185 -6.44 3.56 -6.25
CA VAL A 185 -6.98 2.84 -7.39
C VAL A 185 -6.09 3.08 -8.59
N VAL A 186 -5.66 2.00 -9.22
CA VAL A 186 -4.86 2.00 -10.46
C VAL A 186 -5.82 1.72 -11.61
N GLU A 187 -6.03 2.70 -12.48
CA GLU A 187 -6.88 2.55 -13.65
C GLU A 187 -6.05 2.24 -14.88
N TRP A 188 -6.25 1.03 -15.39
CA TRP A 188 -5.54 0.49 -16.54
C TRP A 188 -6.34 0.76 -17.81
N ASP A 189 -5.67 1.23 -18.85
CA ASP A 189 -6.29 1.32 -20.16
C ASP A 189 -6.55 -0.08 -20.75
N ARG A 190 -7.34 -0.10 -21.84
CA ARG A 190 -7.74 -1.34 -22.49
C ARG A 190 -6.55 -2.08 -23.11
N GLU A 191 -5.64 -1.35 -23.74
CA GLU A 191 -4.52 -1.91 -24.50
C GLU A 191 -3.49 -2.59 -23.59
N THR A 192 -3.29 -2.01 -22.42
CA THR A 192 -2.42 -2.52 -21.37
C THR A 192 -2.99 -3.77 -20.71
N LYS A 193 -4.32 -3.81 -20.50
CA LYS A 193 -4.95 -4.87 -19.72
C LYS A 193 -5.39 -6.10 -20.51
N GLU A 194 -6.13 -5.90 -21.61
CA GLU A 194 -6.44 -7.00 -22.54
C GLU A 194 -5.13 -7.51 -23.11
#